data_AF-A0AAJ2RRI4-F1
#
_entry.id   AF-A0AAJ2RRI4-F1
#
_cell.length_a   1.000
_cell.length_b   1.000
_cell.length_c   1.000
_cell.angle_alpha   90.00
_cell.angle_beta   90.00
_cell.angle_gamma   90.00
#
_symmetry.space_group_name_H-M   'P 1'
#
loop_
_entity.id
_entity.type
_entity.pdbx_description
1 polymer ?
#
loop_
_entity_poly.entity_id
_entity_poly.type
_entity_poly.pdbx_seq_one_letter_code
_entity_poly.pdbx_strand_id
1 'polypeptide(L)'
;MNITHLEHAFVALLIQMALLPFANARVTGAIAVALLLGREIAQHEYRLAVQRGWEWGQTLPVGIFEGVWRGWTLDSVLDVVLPALACTVVAITIKIIKPNG
;
A
#
# COMPACT_ATOMS: atom_id res chain seq x y z
N MET A 1 10.77 -13.79 5.80
CA MET A 1 11.30 -13.85 4.43
C MET A 1 10.27 -14.54 3.52
N ASN A 2 9.70 -13.78 2.58
CA ASN A 2 9.08 -14.20 1.30
C ASN A 2 7.57 -14.54 1.15
N ILE A 3 6.74 -14.58 2.20
CA ILE A 3 5.28 -14.83 2.04
C ILE A 3 4.45 -13.54 2.11
N THR A 4 4.81 -12.61 3.01
CA THR A 4 4.05 -11.36 3.23
C THR A 4 3.98 -10.46 1.99
N HIS A 5 5.05 -10.35 1.20
CA HIS A 5 5.04 -9.48 0.01
C HIS A 5 4.04 -9.94 -1.07
N LEU A 6 3.88 -11.26 -1.23
CA LEU A 6 2.90 -11.83 -2.15
C LEU A 6 1.48 -11.66 -1.64
N GLU A 7 1.27 -11.72 -0.32
CA GLU A 7 -0.02 -11.43 0.29
C GLU A 7 -0.43 -9.96 0.08
N HIS A 8 0.49 -9.00 0.26
CA HIS A 8 0.21 -7.59 -0.03
C HIS A 8 -0.12 -7.37 -1.51
N ALA A 9 0.61 -8.03 -2.42
CA ALA A 9 0.29 -7.97 -3.85
C ALA A 9 -1.09 -8.58 -4.15
N PHE A 10 -1.43 -9.71 -3.55
CA PHE A 10 -2.73 -10.35 -3.71
C PHE A 10 -3.87 -9.49 -3.17
N VAL A 11 -3.69 -8.87 -1.99
CA VAL A 11 -4.67 -7.94 -1.41
C VAL A 11 -4.86 -6.72 -2.30
N ALA A 12 -3.78 -6.16 -2.87
CA ALA A 12 -3.90 -5.05 -3.82
C ALA A 12 -4.69 -5.43 -5.06
N LEU A 13 -4.46 -6.63 -5.61
CA LEU A 13 -5.22 -7.13 -6.75
C LEU A 13 -6.70 -7.34 -6.40
N LEU A 14 -7.00 -7.87 -5.21
CA LEU A 14 -8.39 -8.00 -4.74
C LEU A 14 -9.08 -6.64 -4.64
N ILE A 15 -8.42 -5.63 -4.07
CA ILE A 15 -8.95 -4.28 -3.97
C ILE A 15 -9.15 -3.68 -5.37
N GLN A 16 -8.16 -3.82 -6.25
CA GLN A 16 -8.23 -3.33 -7.62
C GLN A 16 -9.43 -3.94 -8.37
N MET A 17 -9.61 -5.25 -8.28
CA MET A 17 -10.70 -5.98 -8.92
C MET A 17 -12.07 -5.66 -8.31
N ALA A 18 -12.16 -5.55 -6.99
CA ALA A 18 -13.39 -5.17 -6.29
C ALA A 18 -13.86 -3.75 -6.66
N LEU A 19 -12.92 -2.85 -6.94
CA LEU A 19 -13.21 -1.46 -7.32
C LEU A 19 -13.42 -1.26 -8.83
N LEU A 20 -13.09 -2.24 -9.69
CA LEU A 20 -13.30 -2.14 -11.15
C LEU A 20 -14.72 -1.77 -11.59
N PRO A 21 -15.81 -2.17 -10.91
CA PRO A 21 -17.16 -1.73 -11.29
C PRO A 21 -17.38 -0.22 -11.12
N PHE A 22 -16.58 0.45 -10.29
CA PHE A 22 -16.77 1.86 -9.94
C PHE A 22 -15.80 2.80 -10.69
N ALA A 23 -14.68 2.29 -11.20
CA ALA A 23 -13.67 3.09 -11.89
C ALA A 23 -12.79 2.26 -12.84
N ASN A 24 -12.00 2.93 -13.68
CA ASN A 24 -11.08 2.24 -14.60
C ASN A 24 -9.92 1.54 -13.84
N ALA A 25 -9.33 0.54 -14.49
CA ALA A 25 -8.29 -0.31 -13.88
C ALA A 25 -7.05 0.45 -13.38
N ARG A 26 -6.77 1.64 -13.93
CA ARG A 26 -5.68 2.51 -13.49
C ARG A 26 -6.00 3.20 -12.18
N VAL A 27 -7.21 3.77 -12.08
CA VAL A 27 -7.68 4.46 -10.87
C VAL A 27 -7.82 3.46 -9.73
N THR A 28 -8.41 2.28 -9.98
CA THR A 28 -8.58 1.26 -8.94
C THR A 28 -7.24 0.68 -8.48
N GLY A 29 -6.27 0.51 -9.39
CA GLY A 29 -4.92 0.11 -9.05
C GLY A 29 -4.19 1.18 -8.22
N ALA A 30 -4.32 2.46 -8.59
CA ALA A 30 -3.73 3.56 -7.82
C ALA A 30 -4.31 3.65 -6.41
N ILE A 31 -5.63 3.46 -6.24
CA ILE A 31 -6.28 3.42 -4.93
C ILE A 31 -5.76 2.24 -4.09
N ALA A 32 -5.66 1.05 -4.67
CA ALA A 32 -5.16 -0.13 -3.96
C ALA A 32 -3.73 0.10 -3.43
N VAL A 33 -2.85 0.67 -4.26
CA VAL A 33 -1.47 1.00 -3.89
C VAL A 33 -1.44 2.09 -2.81
N ALA A 34 -2.26 3.13 -2.94
CA ALA A 34 -2.32 4.22 -1.95
C ALA A 34 -2.78 3.71 -0.57
N LEU A 35 -3.72 2.76 -0.52
CA LEU A 35 -4.17 2.15 0.73
C LEU A 35 -3.05 1.34 1.41
N LEU A 36 -2.31 0.53 0.65
CA LEU A 36 -1.19 -0.23 1.18
C LEU A 36 -0.03 0.68 1.62
N LEU A 37 0.25 1.74 0.85
CA LEU A 37 1.22 2.76 1.23
C LEU A 37 0.83 3.44 2.55
N GLY A 38 -0.43 3.84 2.70
CA GLY A 38 -0.94 4.42 3.95
C GLY A 38 -0.82 3.47 5.13
N ARG A 39 -1.06 2.17 4.92
CA ARG A 39 -0.87 1.14 5.95
C ARG A 39 0.59 1.06 6.41
N GLU A 40 1.56 1.04 5.49
CA GLU A 40 2.98 1.01 5.85
C GLU A 40 3.41 2.29 6.60
N ILE A 41 2.97 3.47 6.14
CA ILE A 41 3.23 4.74 6.84
C ILE A 41 2.70 4.68 8.28
N ALA A 42 1.45 4.25 8.47
CA ALA A 42 0.86 4.12 9.81
C ALA A 42 1.62 3.12 10.69
N GLN A 43 2.13 2.03 10.12
CA GLN A 43 2.98 1.08 10.84
C GLN A 43 4.32 1.69 11.24
N HIS A 44 4.93 2.52 10.40
CA HIS A 44 6.16 3.24 10.73
C HIS A 44 5.93 4.24 11.86
N GLU A 45 4.85 5.02 11.82
CA GLU A 45 4.47 5.94 12.89
C GLU A 45 4.24 5.19 14.20
N TYR A 46 3.54 4.06 14.15
CA TYR A 46 3.31 3.21 15.32
C TYR A 46 4.62 2.69 15.94
N ARG A 47 5.53 2.15 15.12
CA ARG A 47 6.84 1.68 15.59
C ARG A 47 7.65 2.83 16.22
N LEU A 48 7.62 4.01 15.62
CA LEU A 48 8.33 5.18 16.13
C LEU A 48 7.72 5.68 17.44
N ALA A 49 6.39 5.68 17.55
CA ALA A 49 5.69 6.02 18.77
C ALA A 49 6.08 5.09 19.92
N VAL A 50 6.02 3.76 19.70
CA VAL A 50 6.41 2.75 20.70
C VAL A 50 7.88 2.90 21.11
N GLN A 51 8.79 3.17 20.17
CA GLN A 51 10.20 3.45 20.49
C GLN A 51 10.39 4.69 21.37
N ARG A 52 9.48 5.67 21.29
CA ARG A 52 9.45 6.88 22.13
C ARG A 52 8.74 6.67 23.47
N GLY A 53 8.39 5.44 23.81
CA GLY A 53 7.69 5.10 25.05
C GLY A 53 6.20 5.44 25.02
N TRP A 54 5.59 5.54 23.84
CA TRP A 54 4.16 5.78 23.71
C TRP A 54 3.33 4.56 24.16
N GLU A 55 2.30 4.82 24.95
CA GLU A 55 1.29 3.85 25.36
C GLU A 55 -0.08 4.17 24.75
N TRP A 56 -0.88 3.12 24.51
CA TRP A 56 -2.24 3.26 23.99
C TRP A 56 -3.09 4.19 24.87
N GLY A 57 -3.68 5.21 24.25
CA GLY A 57 -4.48 6.25 24.94
C GLY A 57 -3.75 7.59 25.10
N GLN A 58 -2.45 7.65 24.83
CA GLN A 58 -1.71 8.92 24.76
C GLN A 58 -1.75 9.51 23.35
N THR A 59 -1.51 10.83 23.23
CA THR A 59 -1.30 11.47 21.93
C THR A 59 -0.05 10.89 21.28
N LEU A 60 -0.13 10.53 19.99
CA LEU A 60 1.03 10.00 19.26
C LEU A 60 2.13 11.07 19.25
N PRO A 61 3.34 10.80 19.81
CA PRO A 61 4.43 11.77 19.85
C PRO A 61 5.22 11.72 18.54
N VAL A 62 4.51 11.76 17.42
CA VAL A 62 5.04 11.58 16.07
C VAL A 62 4.49 12.68 15.16
N GLY A 63 5.36 13.32 14.39
CA GLY A 63 4.91 14.34 13.43
C GLY A 63 4.10 13.71 12.30
N ILE A 64 3.15 14.46 11.73
CA ILE A 64 2.23 14.03 10.64
C ILE A 64 2.95 13.44 9.42
N PHE A 65 4.21 13.81 9.18
CA PHE A 65 5.02 13.32 8.06
C PHE A 65 6.17 12.43 8.50
N GLU A 66 6.34 12.17 9.79
CA GLU A 66 7.53 11.50 10.29
C GLU A 66 7.57 10.03 9.84
N GLY A 67 6.43 9.36 9.73
CA GLY A 67 6.33 8.01 9.16
C GLY A 67 6.55 7.94 7.65
N VAL A 68 6.47 9.07 6.93
CA VAL A 68 6.77 9.13 5.50
C VAL A 68 8.28 9.18 5.25
N TRP A 69 9.05 9.80 6.15
CA TRP A 69 10.48 10.04 5.94
C TRP A 69 11.39 9.11 6.76
N ARG A 70 10.90 8.51 7.85
CA ARG A 70 11.71 7.70 8.78
C ARG A 70 11.15 6.30 8.97
N GLY A 71 12.05 5.33 9.16
CA GLY A 71 11.69 3.96 9.53
C GLY A 71 11.46 3.00 8.36
N TRP A 72 11.65 3.46 7.12
CA TRP A 72 11.57 2.62 5.92
C TRP A 72 12.67 1.57 5.92
N THR A 73 12.26 0.31 5.82
CA THR A 73 13.13 -0.83 5.56
C THR A 73 12.99 -1.26 4.11
N LEU A 74 13.97 -1.99 3.58
CA LEU A 74 13.89 -2.56 2.23
C LEU A 74 12.63 -3.42 2.06
N ASP A 75 12.24 -4.16 3.10
CA ASP A 75 11.03 -4.98 3.11
C ASP A 75 9.75 -4.14 2.97
N SER A 76 9.63 -3.02 3.71
CA SER A 76 8.47 -2.11 3.58
C SER A 76 8.41 -1.44 2.20
N VAL A 77 9.56 -1.15 1.58
CA VAL A 77 9.58 -0.64 0.20
C VAL A 77 9.09 -1.72 -0.78
N LEU A 78 9.52 -2.97 -0.61
CA LEU A 78 9.06 -4.09 -1.45
C LEU A 78 7.57 -4.37 -1.27
N ASP A 79 7.04 -4.20 -0.05
CA ASP A 79 5.61 -4.30 0.27
C ASP A 79 4.73 -3.24 -0.41
N VAL A 80 5.30 -2.17 -0.96
CA VAL A 80 4.57 -1.15 -1.75
C VAL A 80 4.86 -1.30 -3.24
N VAL A 81 6.12 -1.54 -3.61
CA VAL A 81 6.55 -1.62 -5.00
C VAL A 81 6.01 -2.86 -5.70
N LEU A 82 5.99 -4.02 -5.03
CA LEU A 82 5.47 -5.25 -5.64
C LEU A 82 3.96 -5.17 -5.94
N PRO A 83 3.11 -4.70 -5.03
CA PRO A 83 1.72 -4.41 -5.36
C PRO A 83 1.54 -3.38 -6.46
N ALA A 84 2.36 -2.32 -6.48
CA ALA A 84 2.28 -1.30 -7.53
C ALA A 84 2.60 -1.86 -8.91
N LEU A 85 3.62 -2.72 -9.01
CA LEU A 85 3.96 -3.43 -10.24
C LEU A 85 2.84 -4.39 -10.64
N ALA A 86 2.31 -5.19 -9.71
CA ALA A 86 1.20 -6.10 -9.97
C ALA A 86 -0.05 -5.38 -10.49
N CYS A 87 -0.44 -4.28 -9.83
CA CYS A 87 -1.59 -3.48 -10.25
C CYS A 87 -1.39 -2.82 -11.62
N THR A 88 -0.17 -2.39 -11.93
CA THR A 88 0.19 -1.82 -13.23
C THR A 88 0.10 -2.88 -14.34
N VAL A 89 0.63 -4.09 -14.10
CA VAL A 89 0.54 -5.22 -15.04
C VAL A 89 -0.92 -5.58 -15.31
N VAL A 90 -1.76 -5.63 -14.28
CA VAL A 90 -3.19 -5.92 -14.46
C VAL A 90 -3.90 -4.79 -15.20
N ALA A 91 -3.61 -3.53 -14.90
CA ALA A 91 -4.20 -2.40 -15.61
C ALA A 91 -3.81 -2.39 -17.11
N ILE A 92 -2.56 -2.74 -17.44
CA ILE A 92 -2.10 -2.87 -18.83
C ILE A 92 -2.79 -4.06 -19.50
N THR A 93 -2.85 -5.21 -18.83
CA THR A 93 -3.50 -6.42 -19.35
C THR A 93 -4.98 -6.17 -19.65
N ILE A 94 -5.72 -5.54 -18.74
CA ILE A 94 -7.12 -5.19 -18.93
C ILE A 94 -7.28 -4.21 -20.11
N LYS A 95 -6.38 -3.24 -20.25
CA LYS A 95 -6.39 -2.30 -21.38
C LYS A 95 -6.15 -3.01 -22.72
N ILE A 96 -5.25 -4.00 -22.76
CA ILE A 96 -4.98 -4.79 -23.98
C ILE A 96 -6.20 -5.66 -24.33
N ILE A 97 -6.81 -6.30 -23.34
CA ILE A 97 -7.98 -7.18 -23.53
C ILE A 97 -9.23 -6.37 -23.89
N LYS A 98 -9.38 -5.17 -23.32
CA LYS A 98 -10.53 -4.29 -23.52
C LYS A 98 -10.07 -2.89 -23.92
N PRO A 99 -9.65 -2.70 -25.18
CA PRO A 99 -9.07 -1.43 -25.65
C PRO A 99 -10.09 -0.29 -25.74
N ASN A 100 -11.39 -0.60 -25.76
CA ASN A 100 -12.48 0.37 -26.01
C ASN A 100 -13.48 0.43 -24.84
N GLY A 101 -13.04 0.97 -23.69
CA GLY A 101 -13.91 1.37 -22.59
C GLY A 101 -13.63 2.81 -22.21
#